data_AF-A0A2D7ZRH6-F1
#
_entry.id   AF-A0A2D7ZRH6-F1
#
_cell.length_a   1.000
_cell.length_b   1.000
_cell.length_c   1.000
_cell.angle_alpha   90.00
_cell.angle_beta   90.00
_cell.angle_gamma   90.00
#
_symmetry.space_group_name_H-M   'P 1'
#
loop_
_entity.id
_entity.type
_entity.pdbx_description
1 polymer ?
#
loop_
_entity_poly.entity_id
_entity_poly.type
_entity_poly.pdbx_seq_one_letter_code
_entity_poly.pdbx_strand_id
1 'polypeptide(L)'
;MRIGTLAMQVNLWASLGYGLMLLLVPDVFCDLLKAEAVNTAWLRTIGAALIGTNVVGSWLWLKSPGVDMGKVQFATAALEAAAMATSLMLDEFTAQNLWMVQASVVLAVMVAAGLYPTTQVTAYETA
;
A
#
# COMPACT_ATOMS: atom_id res chain seq x y z
N MET A 1 4.91 18.64 7.46
CA MET A 1 5.84 17.49 7.48
C MET A 1 5.42 16.31 8.37
N ARG A 2 5.17 16.48 9.69
CA ARG A 2 4.91 15.36 10.63
C ARG A 2 3.85 14.33 10.20
N ILE A 3 2.70 14.77 9.67
CA ILE A 3 1.64 13.86 9.19
C ILE A 3 2.12 13.02 7.98
N GLY A 4 2.80 13.65 7.02
CA GLY A 4 3.36 12.95 5.85
C GLY A 4 4.45 11.95 6.23
N THR A 5 5.30 12.30 7.20
CA THR A 5 6.31 11.37 7.74
C THR A 5 5.65 10.14 8.39
N LEU A 6 4.61 10.35 9.20
CA LEU A 6 3.86 9.25 9.79
C LEU A 6 3.20 8.38 8.72
N ALA A 7 2.53 9.00 7.74
CA ALA A 7 1.90 8.28 6.64
C ALA A 7 2.91 7.45 5.83
N MET A 8 4.10 7.98 5.57
CA MET A 8 5.19 7.26 4.91
C MET A 8 5.70 6.08 5.75
N GLN A 9 5.82 6.23 7.06
CA GLN A 9 6.17 5.11 7.95
C GLN A 9 5.11 4.02 7.94
N VAL A 10 3.83 4.40 8.04
CA VAL A 10 2.72 3.45 7.97
C VAL A 10 2.70 2.74 6.62
N ASN A 11 2.85 3.48 5.51
CA ASN A 11 2.91 2.92 4.17
C ASN A 11 4.06 1.92 4.02
N LEU A 12 5.25 2.29 4.51
CA LEU A 12 6.45 1.44 4.48
C LEU A 12 6.21 0.12 5.22
N TRP A 13 5.80 0.17 6.48
CA TRP A 13 5.68 -1.03 7.30
C TRP A 13 4.52 -1.91 6.87
N ALA A 14 3.38 -1.33 6.51
CA ALA A 14 2.25 -2.08 5.98
C ALA A 14 2.63 -2.77 4.66
N SER A 15 3.22 -2.02 3.72
CA SER A 15 3.65 -2.57 2.43
C SER A 15 4.79 -3.58 2.55
N LEU A 16 5.65 -3.47 3.56
CA LEU A 16 6.67 -4.48 3.83
C LEU A 16 6.02 -5.78 4.30
N GLY A 17 5.08 -5.71 5.24
CA GLY A 17 4.34 -6.87 5.73
C GLY A 17 3.57 -7.57 4.61
N TYR A 18 2.70 -6.84 3.92
CA TYR A 18 1.93 -7.36 2.78
C TYR A 18 2.85 -7.83 1.65
N GLY A 19 3.84 -7.02 1.28
CA GLY A 19 4.76 -7.33 0.20
C GLY A 19 5.55 -8.61 0.43
N LEU A 20 6.12 -8.79 1.63
CA LEU A 20 6.82 -10.03 1.98
C LEU A 20 5.89 -11.24 2.04
N MET A 21 4.69 -11.06 2.60
CA MET A 21 3.69 -12.13 2.68
C MET A 21 3.32 -12.64 1.28
N LEU A 22 2.96 -11.72 0.38
CA LEU A 22 2.58 -12.02 -1.00
C LEU A 22 3.74 -12.57 -1.84
N LEU A 23 4.96 -12.05 -1.61
CA LEU A 23 6.14 -12.47 -2.38
C LEU A 23 6.65 -13.86 -1.97
N LEU A 24 6.74 -14.12 -0.67
CA LEU A 24 7.42 -15.32 -0.15
C LEU A 24 6.44 -16.46 0.14
N VAL A 25 5.26 -16.14 0.69
CA VAL A 25 4.31 -17.13 1.22
C VAL A 25 2.86 -16.80 0.82
N PRO A 26 2.55 -16.61 -0.48
CA PRO A 26 1.22 -16.21 -0.94
C PRO A 26 0.12 -17.21 -0.58
N ASP A 27 0.44 -18.50 -0.44
CA ASP A 27 -0.55 -19.53 -0.09
C ASP A 27 -1.07 -19.33 1.34
N VAL A 28 -0.19 -18.96 2.29
CA VAL A 28 -0.59 -18.64 3.66
C VAL A 28 -1.46 -17.37 3.69
N PHE A 29 -1.23 -16.42 2.79
CA PHE A 29 -2.08 -15.24 2.65
C PHE A 29 -3.49 -15.62 2.17
N CYS A 30 -3.60 -16.48 1.16
CA CYS A 30 -4.87 -17.02 0.70
C CYS A 30 -5.62 -17.74 1.84
N ASP A 31 -4.93 -18.58 2.61
CA ASP A 31 -5.51 -19.29 3.75
C ASP A 31 -6.06 -18.34 4.82
N LEU A 32 -5.32 -17.28 5.17
CA LEU A 32 -5.75 -16.26 6.14
C LEU A 32 -7.04 -15.55 5.71
N LEU A 33 -7.13 -15.24 4.41
CA LEU A 33 -8.32 -14.62 3.83
C LEU A 33 -9.44 -15.61 3.54
N LYS A 34 -9.20 -16.92 3.70
CA LYS A 34 -10.08 -18.00 3.22
C LYS A 34 -10.43 -17.77 1.74
N ALA A 35 -9.42 -17.43 0.97
CA ALA A 35 -9.50 -17.17 -0.47
C ALA A 35 -9.00 -18.39 -1.24
N GLU A 36 -9.53 -18.60 -2.44
CA GLU A 36 -8.99 -19.62 -3.33
C GLU A 36 -7.54 -19.28 -3.72
N ALA A 37 -6.65 -20.27 -3.72
CA ALA A 37 -5.25 -20.13 -4.10
C ALA A 37 -5.05 -20.05 -5.63
N VAL A 38 -5.79 -19.13 -6.26
CA VAL A 38 -5.71 -18.89 -7.71
C VAL A 38 -4.58 -17.91 -8.00
N ASN A 39 -3.78 -18.22 -9.02
CA ASN A 39 -2.80 -17.30 -9.60
C ASN A 39 -1.72 -16.79 -8.60
N THR A 40 -1.14 -17.70 -7.82
CA THR A 40 -0.10 -17.39 -6.82
C THR A 40 1.13 -16.69 -7.41
N ALA A 41 1.45 -16.94 -8.68
CA ALA A 41 2.50 -16.19 -9.40
C ALA A 41 2.18 -14.69 -9.47
N TRP A 42 0.92 -14.34 -9.71
CA TRP A 42 0.47 -12.95 -9.76
C TRP A 42 0.52 -12.28 -8.39
N LEU A 43 0.15 -12.99 -7.31
CA LEU A 43 0.34 -12.51 -5.94
C LEU A 43 1.81 -12.19 -5.65
N ARG A 44 2.74 -13.05 -6.07
CA ARG A 44 4.18 -12.78 -5.91
C ARG A 44 4.62 -11.53 -6.66
N THR A 45 4.10 -11.29 -7.86
CA THR A 45 4.42 -10.08 -8.62
C THR A 45 3.87 -8.82 -7.95
N ILE A 46 2.68 -8.88 -7.34
CA ILE A 46 2.14 -7.78 -6.52
C ILE A 46 3.02 -7.55 -5.29
N GLY A 47 3.43 -8.61 -4.61
CA GLY A 47 4.34 -8.51 -3.46
C GLY A 47 5.67 -7.85 -3.80
N ALA A 48 6.28 -8.24 -4.94
CA ALA A 48 7.49 -7.61 -5.44
C ALA A 48 7.28 -6.13 -5.79
N ALA A 49 6.16 -5.78 -6.41
CA ALA A 49 5.81 -4.40 -6.73
C ALA A 49 5.65 -3.56 -5.46
N LEU A 50 4.89 -4.02 -4.46
CA LEU A 50 4.70 -3.34 -3.18
C LEU A 50 6.03 -3.06 -2.46
N ILE A 51 6.96 -4.03 -2.48
CA ILE A 51 8.30 -3.82 -1.92
C ILE A 51 9.05 -2.75 -2.72
N GLY A 52 9.07 -2.86 -4.05
CA GLY A 52 9.82 -1.94 -4.91
C GLY A 52 9.29 -0.50 -4.90
N THR A 53 7.97 -0.31 -4.95
CA THR A 53 7.37 1.02 -5.05
C THR A 53 7.13 1.63 -3.68
N ASN A 54 6.39 0.95 -2.80
CA ASN A 54 5.98 1.53 -1.52
C ASN A 54 7.07 1.44 -0.47
N VAL A 55 7.72 0.27 -0.29
CA VAL A 55 8.75 0.12 0.76
C VAL A 55 9.99 0.93 0.41
N VAL A 56 10.60 0.67 -0.75
CA VAL A 56 11.83 1.38 -1.16
C VAL A 56 11.53 2.86 -1.35
N GLY A 57 10.41 3.22 -1.98
CA GLY A 57 10.06 4.62 -2.20
C GLY A 57 9.77 5.39 -0.91
N SER A 58 9.02 4.81 0.04
CA SER A 58 8.81 5.43 1.35
C SER A 58 10.12 5.54 2.14
N TRP A 59 10.99 4.52 2.08
CA TRP A 59 12.28 4.57 2.75
C TRP A 59 13.19 5.67 2.20
N LEU A 60 13.29 5.78 0.87
CA LEU A 60 14.06 6.85 0.21
C LEU A 60 13.50 8.23 0.56
N TRP A 61 12.18 8.39 0.54
CA TRP A 61 11.55 9.64 0.93
C TRP A 61 11.81 9.98 2.40
N LEU A 62 11.72 9.02 3.33
CA LEU A 62 11.99 9.24 4.75
C LEU A 62 13.46 9.63 5.00
N LYS A 63 14.39 9.15 4.18
CA LYS A 63 15.81 9.50 4.26
C LYS A 63 16.12 10.87 3.66
N SER A 64 15.51 11.21 2.53
CA SER A 64 15.72 12.47 1.83
C SER A 64 14.40 12.93 1.19
N PRO A 65 13.55 13.64 1.95
CA PRO A 65 12.22 14.03 1.48
C PRO A 65 12.30 14.89 0.22
N GLY A 66 11.48 14.55 -0.78
CA GLY A 66 11.38 15.31 -2.03
C GLY A 66 9.96 15.28 -2.58
N VAL A 67 9.50 16.41 -3.14
CA VAL A 67 8.11 16.59 -3.60
C VAL A 67 7.73 15.59 -4.69
N ASP A 68 8.62 15.30 -5.63
CA ASP A 68 8.31 14.36 -6.71
C ASP A 68 8.22 12.92 -6.21
N MET A 69 9.06 12.53 -5.25
CA MET A 69 8.92 11.24 -4.57
C MET A 69 7.62 11.17 -3.76
N GLY A 70 7.22 12.26 -3.10
CA GLY A 70 5.94 12.35 -2.39
C GLY A 70 4.73 12.19 -3.33
N LYS A 71 4.77 12.82 -4.50
CA LYS A 71 3.75 12.63 -5.56
C LYS A 71 3.68 11.18 -6.04
N VAL A 72 4.83 10.55 -6.27
CA VAL A 72 4.88 9.13 -6.67
C VAL A 72 4.24 8.25 -5.59
N GLN A 73 4.65 8.40 -4.32
CA GLN A 73 4.09 7.60 -3.23
C GLN A 73 2.59 7.82 -3.03
N PHE A 74 2.14 9.09 -3.10
CA PHE A 74 0.72 9.40 -3.04
C PHE A 74 -0.05 8.76 -4.19
N ALA A 75 0.43 8.89 -5.43
CA ALA A 75 -0.23 8.34 -6.60
C ALA A 75 -0.30 6.81 -6.54
N THR A 76 0.79 6.15 -6.15
CA THR A 76 0.82 4.70 -5.99
C THR A 76 -0.19 4.25 -4.92
N ALA A 77 -0.14 4.81 -3.71
CA ALA A 77 -1.07 4.44 -2.64
C ALA A 77 -2.54 4.73 -3.00
N ALA A 78 -2.81 5.84 -3.70
CA ALA A 78 -4.15 6.19 -4.14
C ALA A 78 -4.69 5.22 -5.20
N LEU A 79 -3.86 4.83 -6.16
CA LEU A 79 -4.22 3.85 -7.20
C LEU A 79 -4.47 2.46 -6.60
N GLU A 80 -3.62 2.03 -5.66
CA GLU A 80 -3.81 0.76 -4.95
C GLU A 80 -5.09 0.77 -4.12
N ALA A 81 -5.35 1.84 -3.35
CA ALA A 81 -6.57 2.00 -2.58
C ALA A 81 -7.81 1.99 -3.47
N ALA A 82 -7.76 2.71 -4.60
CA ALA A 82 -8.86 2.74 -5.58
C ALA A 82 -9.11 1.36 -6.18
N ALA A 83 -8.06 0.67 -6.62
CA ALA A 83 -8.17 -0.67 -7.18
C ALA A 83 -8.80 -1.65 -6.18
N MET A 84 -8.32 -1.69 -4.94
CA MET A 84 -8.89 -2.58 -3.92
C MET A 84 -10.33 -2.21 -3.56
N ALA A 85 -10.66 -0.92 -3.47
CA ALA A 85 -12.02 -0.47 -3.19
C ALA A 85 -12.97 -0.85 -4.33
N THR A 86 -12.56 -0.66 -5.59
CA THR A 86 -13.34 -1.07 -6.76
C THR A 86 -13.56 -2.58 -6.79
N SER A 87 -12.51 -3.39 -6.60
CA SER A 87 -12.65 -4.85 -6.56
C SER A 87 -13.54 -5.33 -5.42
N LEU A 88 -13.57 -4.62 -4.28
CA LEU A 88 -14.50 -4.91 -3.19
C LEU A 88 -15.95 -4.58 -3.56
N MET A 89 -16.18 -3.46 -4.23
CA MET A 89 -17.53 -3.06 -4.69
C MET A 89 -18.09 -3.98 -5.77
N LEU A 90 -17.21 -4.56 -6.60
CA LEU A 90 -17.55 -5.48 -7.67
C LEU A 90 -17.59 -6.96 -7.23
N ASP A 91 -17.31 -7.24 -5.95
CA ASP A 91 -17.28 -8.60 -5.38
C ASP A 91 -16.26 -9.53 -6.09
N GLU A 92 -15.12 -8.98 -6.50
CA GLU A 92 -14.08 -9.70 -7.25
C GLU A 92 -13.15 -10.54 -6.35
N PHE A 93 -13.22 -10.35 -5.03
CA PHE A 93 -12.39 -11.10 -4.09
C PHE A 93 -12.94 -12.51 -3.87
N THR A 94 -12.11 -13.53 -4.06
CA THR A 94 -12.45 -14.91 -3.68
C THR A 94 -12.41 -15.13 -2.16
N ALA A 95 -12.01 -14.12 -1.38
CA ALA A 95 -11.86 -14.17 0.07
C ALA A 95 -13.23 -14.26 0.77
N GLN A 96 -13.44 -15.34 1.53
CA GLN A 96 -14.63 -15.44 2.39
C GLN A 96 -14.53 -14.58 3.65
N ASN A 97 -13.31 -14.19 4.04
CA ASN A 97 -13.08 -13.37 5.22
C ASN A 97 -13.09 -11.87 4.91
N LEU A 98 -14.25 -11.36 4.45
CA LEU A 98 -14.40 -10.02 3.89
C LEU A 98 -14.01 -8.87 4.85
N TRP A 99 -14.12 -9.05 6.17
CA TRP A 99 -13.73 -8.00 7.11
C TRP A 99 -12.24 -7.65 7.03
N MET A 100 -11.37 -8.65 6.75
CA MET A 100 -9.93 -8.41 6.60
C MET A 100 -9.64 -7.59 5.35
N VAL A 101 -10.35 -7.87 4.26
CA VAL A 101 -10.27 -7.11 3.00
C VAL A 101 -10.75 -5.68 3.23
N GLN A 102 -11.91 -5.50 3.86
CA GLN A 102 -12.46 -4.18 4.20
C GLN A 102 -11.51 -3.36 5.08
N ALA A 103 -10.93 -3.95 6.12
CA ALA A 103 -9.97 -3.29 6.99
C ALA A 103 -8.72 -2.83 6.20
N SER A 104 -8.26 -3.63 5.25
CA SER A 104 -7.13 -3.32 4.38
C SER A 104 -7.44 -2.16 3.43
N VAL A 105 -8.65 -2.15 2.83
CA VAL A 105 -9.13 -1.04 1.99
C VAL A 105 -9.19 0.26 2.78
N VAL A 106 -9.78 0.24 3.98
CA VAL A 106 -9.85 1.43 4.84
C VAL A 106 -8.46 1.95 5.18
N LEU A 107 -7.53 1.06 5.54
CA LEU A 107 -6.14 1.45 5.82
C LEU A 107 -5.48 2.08 4.59
N ALA A 108 -5.63 1.48 3.40
CA ALA A 108 -5.04 2.01 2.17
C ALA A 108 -5.58 3.42 1.84
N VAL A 109 -6.89 3.63 1.98
CA VAL A 109 -7.50 4.96 1.78
C VAL A 109 -6.95 5.99 2.78
N MET A 110 -6.84 5.61 4.07
CA MET A 110 -6.28 6.51 5.09
C MET A 110 -4.82 6.84 4.82
N VAL A 111 -4.01 5.87 4.39
CA VAL A 111 -2.60 6.10 4.02
C VAL A 111 -2.52 7.05 2.83
N ALA A 112 -3.29 6.80 1.76
CA ALA A 112 -3.32 7.69 0.61
C ALA A 112 -3.70 9.14 1.01
N ALA A 113 -4.73 9.31 1.83
CA ALA A 113 -5.11 10.62 2.36
C ALA A 113 -3.99 11.26 3.21
N GLY A 114 -3.33 10.48 4.07
CA GLY A 114 -2.22 10.94 4.89
C GLY A 114 -0.96 11.30 4.09
N LEU A 115 -0.78 10.73 2.91
CA LEU A 115 0.30 11.04 1.98
C LEU A 115 0.02 12.28 1.13
N TYR A 116 -1.23 12.71 0.97
CA TYR A 116 -1.58 13.89 0.18
C TYR A 116 -0.76 15.15 0.50
N PRO A 117 -0.46 15.50 1.78
CA PRO A 117 0.39 16.65 2.09
C PRO A 117 1.81 16.56 1.50
N THR A 118 2.33 15.35 1.27
CA THR A 118 3.67 15.14 0.67
C THR A 118 3.72 15.52 -0.81
N THR A 119 2.58 15.77 -1.44
CA THR A 119 2.50 16.23 -2.84
C THR A 119 2.69 17.74 -3.00
N GLN A 120 2.63 18.48 -1.89
CA GLN A 120 2.63 19.94 -1.88
C GLN A 120 4.05 20.46 -1.65
N VAL A 121 4.53 21.39 -2.48
CA VAL A 121 5.88 21.98 -2.38
C VAL A 121 6.09 22.65 -1.02
N THR A 122 5.05 23.34 -0.52
CA THR A 122 5.05 24.03 0.78
C THR A 122 5.33 23.12 1.97
N ALA A 123 5.09 21.81 1.85
CA ALA A 123 5.40 20.82 2.88
C ALA A 123 6.90 20.58 3.07
N TYR A 124 7.74 21.04 2.14
CA TYR A 124 9.20 20.89 2.11
C TYR A 124 9.93 22.23 2.31
N GLU A 125 9.27 23.35 2.05
CA GLU A 125 9.82 24.71 2.30
C GLU A 125 9.87 25.06 3.80
N THR A 126 9.17 24.29 4.64
CA THR A 126 9.10 24.45 6.09
C THR A 126 9.88 23.38 6.87
N ALA A 127 10.75 22.63 6.19
CA ALA A 127 11.57 21.56 6.74
C ALA A 127 13.01 21.99 7.03
#